data_AF-A0A661K8A7-F1
#
_entry.id   AF-A0A661K8A7-F1
#
_cell.length_a   1.000
_cell.length_b   1.000
_cell.length_c   1.000
_cell.angle_alpha   90.00
_cell.angle_beta   90.00
_cell.angle_gamma   90.00
#
_symmetry.space_group_name_H-M   'P 1'
#
loop_
_entity.id
_entity.type
_entity.pdbx_description
1 polymer ?
#
loop_
_entity_poly.entity_id
_entity_poly.type
_entity_poly.pdbx_seq_one_letter_code
_entity_poly.pdbx_strand_id
1 'polypeptide(L)' 'SIISGFLMCSARAISEFGAVVVVAYHPMTAPVLIYERFESFGLKYSQPVAVLLIAVSLSIFIVLRIITSTKK' A
#
# COMPACT_ATOMS: atom_id res chain seq x y z
N SER A 1 5.14 -19.88 11.01
CA SER A 1 6.27 -19.91 10.08
C SER A 1 6.78 -18.50 9.80
N ILE A 2 8.10 -18.33 9.78
CA ILE A 2 8.82 -17.05 9.55
C ILE A 2 8.33 -16.31 8.29
N ILE A 3 7.97 -17.05 7.23
CA ILE A 3 7.46 -16.51 5.96
C ILE A 3 6.19 -15.67 6.14
N SER A 4 5.28 -16.10 7.02
CA SER A 4 4.05 -15.33 7.32
C SER A 4 4.36 -14.03 8.05
N GLY A 5 5.33 -14.06 8.98
CA GLY A 5 5.80 -12.87 9.68
C GLY A 5 6.46 -11.86 8.73
N PHE A 6 7.33 -12.33 7.83
CA PHE A 6 7.94 -11.49 6.79
C PHE A 6 6.88 -10.83 5.88
N LEU A 7 5.85 -11.59 5.51
CA LEU A 7 4.74 -11.07 4.70
C LEU A 7 3.97 -9.96 5.43
N MET A 8 3.68 -10.16 6.70
CA MET A 8 2.95 -9.20 7.53
C MET A 8 3.77 -7.92 7.77
N CYS A 9 5.08 -8.04 8.00
CA CYS A 9 5.98 -6.90 8.11
C CYS A 9 6.10 -6.13 6.78
N SER A 10 6.18 -6.84 5.64
CA SER A 10 6.26 -6.21 4.32
C SER A 10 4.98 -5.43 4.01
N ALA A 11 3.81 -6.01 4.32
CA ALA A 11 2.53 -5.34 4.18
C ALA A 11 2.41 -4.09 5.06
N ARG A 12 2.91 -4.17 6.29
CA ARG A 12 2.97 -3.05 7.23
C ARG A 12 3.83 -1.91 6.67
N ALA A 13 5.00 -2.22 6.13
CA ALA A 13 5.91 -1.25 5.53
C ALA A 13 5.29 -0.54 4.32
N ILE A 14 4.57 -1.26 3.45
CA ILE A 14 3.87 -0.67 2.30
C ILE A 14 2.75 0.29 2.75
N SER A 15 2.13 0.01 3.90
CA SER A 15 1.01 0.79 4.44
C SER A 15 1.45 1.95 5.34
N GLU A 16 2.75 2.14 5.56
CA GLU A 16 3.28 3.26 6.35
C GLU A 16 3.21 4.56 5.55
N PHE A 17 2.22 5.39 5.87
CA PHE A 17 2.09 6.72 5.29
C PHE A 17 2.71 7.80 6.17
N GLY A 18 2.38 7.81 7.47
CA GLY A 18 2.72 8.90 8.39
C GLY A 18 4.23 9.05 8.65
N ALA A 19 4.96 7.96 8.86
CA ALA A 19 6.40 8.06 9.07
C ALA A 19 7.13 8.52 7.79
N VAL A 20 6.69 8.03 6.63
CA VAL A 20 7.32 8.32 5.33
C VAL A 20 7.14 9.78 4.95
N VAL A 21 5.92 10.33 5.09
CA VAL A 21 5.64 11.73 4.73
C VAL A 21 6.42 12.73 5.60
N VAL A 22 6.69 12.39 6.86
CA VAL A 22 7.44 13.24 7.80
C VAL A 22 8.95 13.18 7.54
N VAL A 23 9.50 11.99 7.26
CA VAL A 23 10.96 11.81 7.10
C VAL A 23 11.42 12.15 5.68
N ALA A 24 10.68 11.69 4.66
CA ALA A 24 11.08 11.80 3.26
C ALA A 24 9.85 11.94 2.35
N TYR A 25 9.44 13.20 2.11
CA TYR A 25 8.31 13.52 1.24
C TYR A 25 8.62 13.25 -0.25
N HIS A 26 9.82 13.63 -0.68
CA HIS A 26 10.39 13.27 -1.97
C HIS A 26 11.47 12.22 -1.72
N PRO A 27 11.44 11.03 -2.34
CA PRO A 27 10.59 10.55 -3.43
C PRO A 27 9.17 10.14 -2.99
N MET A 28 8.19 10.45 -3.83
CA MET A 28 6.77 10.19 -3.54
C MET A 28 6.48 8.68 -3.60
N THR A 29 6.02 8.12 -2.48
CA THR A 29 5.49 6.75 -2.44
C THR A 29 4.00 6.75 -2.80
N ALA A 30 3.45 5.59 -3.17
CA ALA A 30 2.06 5.46 -3.59
C ALA A 30 1.03 6.11 -2.62
N PRO A 31 1.13 5.93 -1.28
CA PRO A 31 0.22 6.63 -0.35
C PRO A 31 0.51 8.15 -0.23
N VAL A 32 1.77 8.59 -0.37
CA VAL A 32 2.13 10.02 -0.41
C VAL A 32 1.54 10.71 -1.63
N LEU A 33 1.57 10.04 -2.79
CA LEU A 33 0.98 10.55 -4.03
C LEU A 33 -0.54 10.71 -3.91
N ILE A 34 -1.25 9.78 -3.27
CA ILE A 34 -2.71 9.88 -3.07
C ILE A 34 -3.05 11.10 -2.21
N TYR A 35 -2.26 11.34 -1.17
CA TYR A 35 -2.43 12.48 -0.27
C TYR A 35 -2.16 13.81 -0.99
N GLU A 36 -1.08 13.90 -1.76
CA GLU A 36 -0.78 15.10 -2.55
C GLU A 36 -1.87 15.39 -3.59
N ARG A 37 -2.41 14.34 -4.24
CA ARG A 37 -3.53 14.47 -5.19
C ARG A 37 -4.83 14.90 -4.51
N PHE A 38 -5.03 14.50 -3.26
CA PHE A 38 -6.17 14.93 -2.46
C PHE A 38 -6.08 16.41 -2.09
N GLU A 39 -4.91 16.88 -1.64
CA GLU A 39 -4.68 18.30 -1.35
C GLU A 39 -4.76 19.17 -2.61
N SER A 40 -4.12 18.76 -3.71
CA SER A 40 -3.97 19.61 -4.90
C SER A 40 -5.21 19.67 -5.79
N PHE A 41 -5.96 18.56 -5.92
CA PHE A 41 -7.06 18.45 -6.89
C PHE A 41 -8.40 18.03 -6.25
N GLY A 42 -8.43 17.86 -4.93
CA GLY A 42 -9.61 17.44 -4.19
C GLY A 42 -9.98 15.97 -4.35
N LEU A 43 -11.10 15.60 -3.74
CA LEU A 43 -11.53 14.20 -3.59
C LEU A 43 -11.71 13.47 -4.94
N LYS A 44 -12.29 14.13 -5.96
CA LYS A 44 -12.62 13.50 -7.24
C LYS A 44 -11.39 12.99 -7.99
N TYR A 45 -10.24 13.64 -7.83
CA TYR A 45 -8.99 13.24 -8.47
C TYR A 45 -8.16 12.25 -7.64
N SER A 46 -8.33 12.23 -6.32
CA SER A 46 -7.66 11.27 -5.43
C SER A 46 -8.31 9.89 -5.45
N GLN A 47 -9.65 9.83 -5.57
CA GLN A 47 -10.42 8.58 -5.61
C GLN A 47 -9.92 7.52 -6.61
N PRO A 48 -9.69 7.82 -7.90
CA PRO A 48 -9.28 6.79 -8.87
C PRO A 48 -7.90 6.20 -8.53
N VAL A 49 -6.98 7.01 -8.02
CA VAL A 49 -5.64 6.56 -7.60
C VAL A 49 -5.74 5.67 -6.36
N ALA A 50 -6.59 6.04 -5.40
CA ALA A 50 -6.86 5.24 -4.21
C ALA A 50 -7.46 3.88 -4.56
N VAL A 51 -8.44 3.83 -5.47
CA VAL A 51 -9.06 2.57 -5.92
C VAL A 51 -8.02 1.66 -6.59
N LEU A 52 -7.14 2.21 -7.43
CA LEU A 52 -6.06 1.45 -8.05
C LEU A 52 -5.10 0.85 -7.00
N LEU A 53 -4.69 1.63 -6.00
CA LEU A 53 -3.80 1.15 -4.95
C LEU A 53 -4.48 0.03 -4.13
N ILE A 54 -5.76 0.20 -3.79
CA ILE A 54 -6.54 -0.83 -3.09
C ILE A 54 -6.62 -2.11 -3.93
N ALA A 55 -6.94 -2.00 -5.23
CA ALA A 55 -7.03 -3.17 -6.12
C ALA A 55 -5.69 -3.91 -6.24
N VAL A 56 -4.57 -3.18 -6.38
CA VAL A 56 -3.23 -3.76 -6.45
C VAL A 56 -2.82 -4.42 -5.14
N SER A 57 -3.05 -3.76 -4.00
CA SER A 57 -2.73 -4.32 -2.69
C SER A 57 -3.56 -5.57 -2.37
N LEU A 58 -4.87 -5.57 -2.68
CA LEU A 58 -5.73 -6.75 -2.52
C LEU A 58 -5.26 -7.91 -3.39
N SER A 59 -4.98 -7.65 -4.67
CA SER A 59 -4.55 -8.70 -5.61
C SER A 59 -3.24 -9.34 -5.17
N ILE A 60 -2.25 -8.53 -4.76
CA ILE A 60 -0.99 -9.02 -4.20
C ILE A 60 -1.25 -9.89 -2.95
N PHE A 61 -2.07 -9.42 -2.01
CA PHE A 61 -2.38 -10.15 -0.79
C PHE A 61 -3.10 -11.47 -1.04
N ILE A 62 -4.08 -11.48 -1.94
CA ILE A 62 -4.84 -12.67 -2.31
C ILE A 62 -3.92 -13.71 -2.95
N VAL A 63 -3.07 -13.30 -3.90
CA VAL A 63 -2.09 -14.19 -4.55
C VAL A 63 -1.14 -14.78 -3.52
N LEU A 64 -0.56 -13.96 -2.66
CA LEU A 64 0.37 -14.41 -1.61
C LEU A 64 -0.32 -15.34 -0.61
N ARG A 65 -1.60 -15.08 -0.28
CA ARG A 65 -2.39 -15.92 0.62
C ARG A 65 -2.73 -17.26 -0.01
N ILE A 66 -3.09 -17.31 -1.28
CA ILE A 66 -3.35 -18.57 -2.01
C ILE A 66 -2.08 -19.43 -2.03
N ILE A 67 -0.94 -18.84 -2.41
CA ILE A 67 0.36 -19.54 -2.45
C ILE A 67 0.74 -20.09 -1.07
N THR A 68 0.51 -19.31 -0.02
CA THR A 68 0.81 -19.74 1.37
C THR A 68 -0.16 -20.80 1.86
N SER A 69 -1.44 -20.72 1.49
CA SER A 69 -2.48 -21.66 1.94
C SER A 69 -2.38 -23.01 1.25
N THR A 70 -1.83 -23.08 0.04
CA THR A 70 -1.61 -24.34 -0.71
C THR A 70 -0.48 -25.20 -0.12
N LYS A 71 0.42 -24.62 0.68
CA LYS A 71 1.52 -25.36 1.34
C LYS A 71 1.11 -26.03 2.66
N LYS A 72 -0.19 -26.21 2.92
CA LYS A 72 -0.70 -26.86 4.13
C LYS A 72 -1.26 -28.23 3.82
#